data_AF-A0A3D2SVV2-F1
#
_entry.id   AF-A0A3D2SVV2-F1
#
_cell.length_a   1.000
_cell.length_b   1.000
_cell.length_c   1.000
_cell.angle_alpha   90.00
_cell.angle_beta   90.00
_cell.angle_gamma   90.00
#
_symmetry.space_group_name_H-M   'P 1'
#
loop_
_entity.id
_entity.type
_entity.pdbx_description
1 polymer ?
#
loop_
_entity_poly.entity_id
_entity_poly.type
_entity_poly.pdbx_seq_one_letter_code
_entity_poly.pdbx_strand_id
1 'polypeptide(L)'
;MAKNTSIKAEQIDIGDETQIRPYTMNFGPQHPAAHGVLRLILELDGEVVERADPHIGLLHRGTEKLIEYKSYTQALPYFDRLD
;
A
#
# COMPACT_ATOMS: atom_id res chain seq x y z
N MET A 1 6.45 -8.89 64.89
CA MET A 1 7.29 -8.14 63.92
C MET A 1 7.26 -8.92 62.60
N ALA A 2 6.35 -8.56 61.71
CA ALA A 2 6.61 -7.78 60.48
C ALA A 2 7.21 -8.66 59.37
N LYS A 3 6.37 -9.24 58.48
CA LYS A 3 5.89 -8.67 57.19
C LYS A 3 7.00 -8.54 56.13
N ASN A 4 7.00 -9.42 55.13
CA ASN A 4 6.87 -9.12 53.68
C ASN A 4 7.49 -10.26 52.84
N THR A 5 6.72 -11.05 52.09
CA THR A 5 5.96 -10.78 50.85
C THR A 5 6.79 -11.16 49.61
N SER A 6 6.49 -12.34 49.08
CA SER A 6 6.34 -12.56 47.63
C SER A 6 5.84 -13.99 47.41
N ILE A 7 4.53 -14.16 47.64
CA ILE A 7 3.76 -15.25 47.03
C ILE A 7 3.88 -15.03 45.52
N LYS A 8 4.58 -15.93 44.82
CA LYS A 8 4.55 -15.98 43.36
C LYS A 8 3.11 -16.28 42.98
N ALA A 9 2.46 -15.27 42.42
CA ALA A 9 1.09 -15.33 41.97
C ALA A 9 0.90 -16.54 41.05
N GLU A 10 -0.13 -17.33 41.37
CA GLU A 10 -0.71 -18.33 40.49
C GLU A 10 -0.96 -17.74 39.11
N GLN A 11 -0.56 -18.53 38.12
CA GLN A 11 -0.86 -18.33 36.73
C GLN A 11 -2.29 -18.80 36.45
N ILE A 12 -3.15 -17.92 35.94
CA ILE A 12 -4.36 -18.29 35.19
C ILE A 12 -4.67 -17.23 34.12
N ASP A 13 -4.55 -17.65 32.84
CA ASP A 13 -5.16 -17.24 31.54
C ASP A 13 -5.36 -15.75 31.20
N ILE A 14 -5.06 -15.27 29.98
CA ILE A 14 -5.70 -15.66 28.71
C ILE A 14 -4.71 -15.55 27.53
N GLY A 15 -4.66 -16.60 26.71
CA GLY A 15 -4.47 -16.57 25.25
C GLY A 15 -3.25 -15.86 24.68
N ASP A 16 -2.34 -16.64 24.09
CA ASP A 16 -1.30 -16.25 23.13
C ASP A 16 -1.62 -14.94 22.37
N GLU A 17 -1.18 -13.79 22.91
CA GLU A 17 -1.16 -12.52 22.18
C GLU A 17 -0.04 -12.64 21.14
N THR A 18 -0.33 -13.34 20.05
CA THR A 18 0.53 -13.37 18.88
C THR A 18 0.66 -11.93 18.41
N GLN A 19 1.78 -11.26 18.74
CA GLN A 19 2.03 -9.91 18.23
C GLN A 19 1.99 -9.98 16.70
N ILE A 20 0.91 -9.45 16.12
CA ILE A 20 0.68 -9.47 14.68
C ILE A 20 1.73 -8.54 14.09
N ARG A 21 2.74 -9.14 13.44
CA ARG A 21 3.74 -8.35 12.74
C ARG A 21 3.08 -7.80 11.48
N PRO A 22 3.22 -6.50 11.19
CA PRO A 22 2.66 -5.93 9.97
C PRO A 22 3.21 -6.70 8.75
N TYR A 23 2.29 -7.21 7.94
CA TYR A 23 2.61 -8.01 6.75
C TYR A 23 2.62 -7.10 5.52
N THR A 24 3.73 -7.08 4.79
CA THR A 24 3.83 -6.31 3.54
C THR A 24 3.34 -7.16 2.38
N MET A 25 2.22 -6.78 1.76
CA MET A 25 1.65 -7.43 0.58
C MET A 25 1.81 -6.54 -0.66
N ASN A 26 2.26 -7.12 -1.78
CA ASN A 26 2.38 -6.40 -3.05
C ASN A 26 1.20 -6.72 -3.96
N PHE A 27 0.33 -5.74 -4.18
CA PHE A 27 -0.65 -5.76 -5.27
C PHE A 27 0.05 -5.32 -6.55
N GLY A 28 0.41 -6.30 -7.39
CA GLY A 28 1.11 -6.06 -8.65
C GLY A 28 0.20 -5.58 -9.78
N PRO A 29 0.79 -5.06 -10.87
CA PRO A 29 0.07 -4.49 -12.02
C PRO A 29 -0.73 -5.51 -12.85
N GLN A 30 -0.54 -6.80 -12.61
CA GLN A 30 -1.30 -7.87 -13.25
C GLN A 30 -2.58 -8.22 -12.46
N HIS A 31 -2.78 -7.65 -11.27
CA HIS A 31 -3.94 -7.94 -10.45
C HIS A 31 -5.20 -7.39 -11.14
N PRO A 32 -6.26 -8.20 -11.37
CA PRO A 32 -7.45 -7.76 -12.12
C PRO A 32 -8.17 -6.55 -11.51
N ALA A 33 -8.01 -6.31 -10.20
CA ALA A 33 -8.55 -5.14 -9.51
C ALA A 33 -7.68 -3.87 -9.63
N ALA A 34 -6.45 -3.98 -10.15
CA ALA A 34 -5.70 -2.82 -10.60
C ALA A 34 -6.30 -2.41 -11.97
N HIS A 35 -7.09 -1.34 -11.99
CA HIS A 35 -7.68 -0.76 -13.20
C HIS A 35 -6.59 -0.19 -14.14
N GLY A 36 -5.78 -1.06 -14.73
CA GLY A 36 -4.56 -0.71 -15.48
C GLY A 36 -3.30 -1.15 -14.74
N VAL A 37 -2.18 -0.48 -14.99
CA VAL A 37 -0.89 -0.83 -14.38
C VAL A 37 -0.63 0.00 -13.12
N LEU A 38 -1.27 -0.43 -12.03
CA LEU A 38 -1.03 0.11 -10.70
C LEU A 38 -0.27 -0.91 -9.88
N ARG A 39 0.79 -0.47 -9.19
CA ARG A 39 1.47 -1.25 -8.17
C ARG A 39 1.20 -0.61 -6.81
N LEU A 40 0.64 -1.37 -5.89
CA LEU A 40 0.43 -0.94 -4.50
C LEU A 40 1.22 -1.86 -3.57
N ILE A 41 2.09 -1.29 -2.75
CA ILE A 41 2.69 -2.00 -1.62
C ILE A 41 1.83 -1.67 -0.42
N LEU A 42 1.16 -2.67 0.15
CA LEU A 42 0.29 -2.51 1.31
C LEU A 42 0.99 -3.09 2.54
N GLU A 43 0.94 -2.35 3.64
CA GLU A 43 1.26 -2.84 4.98
C GLU A 43 -0.06 -3.15 5.68
N LEU A 44 -0.27 -4.43 5.99
CA LEU A 44 -1.51 -4.96 6.54
C LEU A 44 -1.30 -5.40 7.99
N ASP A 45 -2.27 -5.05 8.85
CA ASP A 45 -2.46 -5.67 10.16
C ASP A 45 -3.75 -6.50 10.11
N GLY A 46 -3.62 -7.80 9.82
CA GLY A 46 -4.75 -8.68 9.54
C GLY A 46 -5.52 -8.26 8.29
N GLU A 47 -6.78 -7.82 8.47
CA GLU A 47 -7.66 -7.32 7.40
C GLU A 47 -7.64 -5.78 7.27
N VAL A 48 -6.95 -5.08 8.18
CA VAL A 48 -6.88 -3.61 8.21
C VAL A 48 -5.64 -3.13 7.45
N VAL A 49 -5.81 -2.11 6.61
CA VAL A 49 -4.71 -1.45 5.89
C VAL A 49 -4.15 -0.34 6.75
N GLU A 50 -2.91 -0.49 7.21
CA GLU A 50 -2.18 0.54 7.97
C GLU A 50 -1.53 1.57 7.04
N ARG A 51 -0.89 1.11 5.96
CA ARG A 51 -0.26 1.99 4.95
C ARG A 51 -0.40 1.41 3.55
N ALA A 52 -0.62 2.29 2.58
CA ALA A 52 -0.61 1.95 1.16
C ALA A 52 0.37 2.88 0.43
N ASP A 53 1.40 2.30 -0.18
CA ASP A 53 2.39 3.02 -0.99
C ASP A 53 2.11 2.77 -2.48
N PRO A 54 1.45 3.72 -3.19
CA PRO A 54 1.20 3.60 -4.60
C PRO A 54 2.45 3.95 -5.43
N HIS A 55 2.93 3.00 -6.21
CA HIS A 55 3.95 3.23 -7.22
C HIS A 55 3.28 3.60 -8.55
N ILE A 56 3.24 4.90 -8.83
CA ILE A 56 2.75 5.48 -10.08
C ILE A 56 3.86 5.57 -11.14
N GLY A 57 3.49 5.77 -12.40
CA GLY A 57 4.43 6.03 -13.50
C GLY A 57 4.67 4.88 -14.48
N LEU A 58 4.05 3.70 -14.26
CA LEU A 58 4.13 2.57 -15.19
C LEU A 58 3.50 2.86 -16.56
N LEU A 59 2.58 3.83 -16.64
CA LEU A 59 1.98 4.36 -17.89
C LEU A 59 2.51 5.74 -18.29
N HIS A 60 3.60 6.21 -17.69
CA HIS A 60 4.16 7.49 -18.07
C HIS A 60 4.75 7.42 -19.49
N ARG A 61 4.03 8.00 -20.44
CA ARG A 61 4.37 8.01 -21.88
C ARG A 61 5.10 9.30 -22.33
N GLY A 62 5.40 10.22 -21.42
CA GLY A 62 6.02 11.51 -21.74
C GLY A 62 5.20 12.34 -22.73
N THR A 63 3.86 12.25 -22.67
CA THR A 63 2.93 12.93 -23.59
C THR A 63 3.14 14.43 -23.62
N GLU A 64 3.43 15.05 -22.46
CA GLU A 64 3.76 16.47 -22.35
C GLU A 64 4.97 16.85 -23.20
N LYS A 65 6.03 16.04 -23.16
CA LYS A 65 7.24 16.27 -23.96
C LYS A 65 6.99 16.07 -25.45
N LEU A 66 6.11 15.14 -25.82
CA LEU A 66 5.73 14.91 -27.21
C LEU A 66 4.86 16.04 -27.78
N ILE A 67 4.10 16.74 -26.93
CA ILE A 67 3.28 17.89 -27.33
C ILE A 67 4.15 19.10 -27.68
N GLU A 68 5.32 19.27 -27.05
CA GLU A 68 6.26 20.37 -27.37
C GLU A 68 6.73 20.36 -28.84
N TYR A 69 6.83 19.18 -29.46
CA TYR A 69 7.29 19.03 -30.84
C TYR A 69 6.15 19.08 -31.88
N LYS A 70 4.91 19.35 -31.46
CA LYS A 70 3.72 19.31 -32.32
C LYS A 70 3.00 20.66 -32.35
N SER A 71 2.32 20.94 -33.46
CA SER A 71 1.46 22.12 -33.56
C SER A 71 0.18 21.94 -32.72
N TYR A 72 -0.47 23.03 -32.34
CA TYR A 72 -1.66 23.02 -31.48
C TYR A 72 -2.76 22.05 -31.98
N THR A 73 -3.05 22.05 -33.29
CA THR A 73 -4.05 21.14 -33.88
C THR A 73 -3.63 19.67 -33.81
N GLN A 74 -2.33 19.38 -33.89
CA GLN A 74 -1.79 18.02 -33.79
C GLN A 74 -1.69 17.53 -32.34
N ALA A 75 -1.74 18.43 -31.36
CA ALA A 75 -1.73 18.09 -29.94
C ALA A 75 -3.11 17.67 -29.41
N LEU A 76 -4.20 18.10 -30.07
CA LEU A 76 -5.59 17.79 -29.64
C LEU A 76 -5.85 16.31 -29.33
N PRO A 77 -5.41 15.33 -30.15
CA PRO A 77 -5.67 13.92 -29.88
C PRO A 77 -4.89 13.33 -28.71
N TYR A 78 -3.88 14.04 -28.17
CA TYR A 78 -3.17 13.60 -26.96
C TYR A 78 -3.99 13.87 -25.71
N PHE A 79 -4.81 14.94 -25.69
CA PHE A 79 -5.65 15.27 -24.55
C PHE A 79 -6.79 14.27 -24.33
N ASP A 80 -7.34 13.73 -25.42
CA ASP A 80 -8.38 12.67 -25.39
C ASP A 80 -7.87 11.31 -24.88
N ARG A 81 -6.54 11.10 -24.83
CA ARG A 81 -5.90 9.83 -24.42
C ARG A 81 -5.21 9.88 -23.06
N LEU A 82 -5.39 10.97 -22.33
CA LEU A 82 -4.82 11.17 -20.99
C LEU A 82 -5.66 10.54 -19.87
N ASP A 83 -6.96 10.38 -20.10
CA ASP A 83 -7.90 9.65 -19.25
C ASP A 83 -7.94 8.15 -19.65
#